data_AF-A0A7Y8MJ37-F1
#
_entry.id   AF-A0A7Y8MJ37-F1
#
_cell.length_a   1.000
_cell.length_b   1.000
_cell.length_c   1.000
_cell.angle_alpha   90.00
_cell.angle_beta   90.00
_cell.angle_gamma   90.00
#
_symmetry.space_group_name_H-M   'P 1'
#
loop_
_entity.id
_entity.type
_entity.pdbx_description
1 polymer ?
#
loop_
_entity_poly.entity_id
_entity_poly.type
_entity_poly.pdbx_seq_one_letter_code
_entity_poly.pdbx_strand_id
1 'polypeptide(L)'
;MSDLSLLSSVYANVEEFASLIDAVIQRVRQDGAAVPNADQTHLGQLLVDASDHGRSAQSYEALMFDSLLRTRTGEPLLDLEKLGRRLLAGPIDASDQRQLEILAAGLEQERTDVANRLRARR
;
A
#
# COMPACT_ATOMS: atom_id res chain seq x y z
N MET A 1 18.70 -6.55 17.82
CA MET A 1 17.25 -6.77 17.66
C MET A 1 17.05 -8.21 17.21
N SER A 2 16.04 -8.91 17.73
CA SER A 2 15.75 -10.29 17.31
C SER A 2 14.91 -10.28 16.04
N ASP A 3 15.10 -11.26 15.15
CA ASP A 3 14.29 -11.41 13.93
C ASP A 3 12.78 -11.39 14.20
N LEU A 4 12.36 -11.86 15.39
CA LEU A 4 10.97 -11.87 15.82
C LEU A 4 10.40 -10.44 15.97
N SER A 5 11.16 -9.50 16.54
CA SER A 5 10.71 -8.11 16.70
C SER A 5 10.60 -7.40 15.35
N LEU A 6 11.48 -7.74 14.40
CA LEU A 6 11.44 -7.19 13.06
C LEU A 6 10.23 -7.73 12.28
N LEU A 7 9.96 -9.04 12.35
CA LEU A 7 8.80 -9.65 11.70
C LEU A 7 7.46 -9.15 12.28
N SER A 8 7.37 -8.91 13.60
CA SER A 8 6.14 -8.37 14.18
C SER A 8 5.90 -6.92 13.76
N SER A 9 6.96 -6.11 13.62
CA SER A 9 6.85 -4.75 13.12
C SER A 9 6.39 -4.74 11.66
N VAL A 10 6.99 -5.55 10.80
CA VAL A 10 6.56 -5.69 9.39
C VAL A 10 5.10 -6.11 9.31
N TYR A 11 4.67 -7.09 10.12
CA TYR A 11 3.27 -7.53 10.15
C TYR A 11 2.31 -6.39 10.52
N ALA A 12 2.62 -5.59 11.53
CA ALA A 12 1.79 -4.45 11.93
C ALA A 12 1.66 -3.40 10.82
N ASN A 13 2.78 -3.10 10.13
CA ASN A 13 2.76 -2.14 9.03
C ASN A 13 1.96 -2.65 7.82
N VAL A 14 2.04 -3.95 7.51
CA VAL A 14 1.21 -4.56 6.45
C VAL A 14 -0.28 -4.41 6.77
N GLU A 15 -0.66 -4.61 8.04
CA GLU A 15 -2.06 -4.47 8.48
C GLU A 15 -2.55 -3.02 8.38
N GLU A 16 -1.72 -2.05 8.75
CA GLU A 16 -2.01 -0.62 8.63
C GLU A 16 -2.21 -0.21 7.17
N PHE A 17 -1.28 -0.59 6.29
CA PHE A 17 -1.37 -0.27 4.87
C PHE A 17 -2.55 -0.97 4.18
N ALA A 18 -2.83 -2.23 4.52
CA ALA A 18 -3.99 -2.94 3.99
C ALA A 18 -5.30 -2.24 4.40
N SER A 19 -5.39 -1.83 5.68
CA SER A 19 -6.56 -1.12 6.20
C SER A 19 -6.77 0.23 5.49
N LEU A 20 -5.69 0.96 5.21
CA LEU A 20 -5.73 2.22 4.47
C LEU A 20 -6.26 2.02 3.04
N ILE A 21 -5.74 1.02 2.33
CA ILE A 21 -6.19 0.71 0.96
C ILE A 21 -7.67 0.29 0.95
N ASP A 22 -8.08 -0.57 1.88
CA ASP A 22 -9.47 -1.03 1.98
C ASP A 22 -10.44 0.13 2.28
N ALA A 23 -10.06 1.04 3.17
CA ALA A 23 -10.85 2.23 3.47
C ALA A 23 -11.07 3.10 2.22
N VAL A 24 -10.02 3.31 1.42
CA VAL A 24 -10.12 4.06 0.15
C VAL A 24 -10.99 3.32 -0.87
N ILE A 25 -10.82 2.00 -1.03
CA ILE A 25 -11.66 1.20 -1.94
C ILE A 25 -13.14 1.27 -1.55
N GLN A 26 -13.46 1.12 -0.26
CA GLN A 26 -14.84 1.18 0.22
C GLN A 26 -15.48 2.54 -0.06
N ARG A 27 -14.74 3.62 0.21
CA ARG A 27 -15.21 4.99 -0.07
C ARG A 27 -15.49 5.20 -1.56
N VAL A 28 -14.56 4.80 -2.43
CA VAL A 28 -14.72 4.96 -3.88
C VAL A 28 -15.99 4.26 -4.38
N ARG A 29 -16.28 3.07 -3.84
CA ARG A 29 -17.48 2.31 -4.17
C ARG A 29 -18.78 2.94 -3.67
N GLN A 30 -18.75 3.63 -2.52
CA GLN A 30 -19.95 4.19 -1.89
C GLN A 30 -20.31 5.59 -2.41
N ASP A 31 -19.32 6.48 -2.55
CA ASP A 31 -19.58 7.92 -2.71
C ASP A 31 -19.17 8.48 -4.08
N GLY A 32 -18.63 7.66 -4.99
CA GLY A 32 -18.13 8.12 -6.30
C GLY A 32 -16.94 9.09 -6.21
N ALA A 33 -16.32 9.21 -5.03
CA ALA A 33 -15.07 9.90 -4.71
C ALA A 33 -14.78 11.21 -5.47
N ALA A 34 -15.74 12.13 -5.54
CA ALA A 34 -15.52 13.42 -6.23
C ALA A 34 -14.44 14.30 -5.57
N VAL A 35 -14.28 14.18 -4.24
CA VAL A 35 -13.29 14.94 -3.45
C VAL A 35 -12.45 13.96 -2.61
N PRO A 36 -11.11 14.03 -2.66
CA PRO A 36 -10.25 13.19 -1.81
C PRO A 36 -10.47 13.49 -0.32
N ASN A 37 -10.60 12.46 0.51
CA ASN A 37 -10.53 12.61 1.98
C ASN A 37 -9.10 12.44 2.49
N ALA A 38 -8.92 12.51 3.81
CA ALA A 38 -7.64 12.29 4.47
C ALA A 38 -7.02 10.95 4.07
N ASP A 39 -7.76 9.84 4.09
CA ASP A 39 -7.25 8.51 3.75
C ASP A 39 -6.82 8.41 2.28
N GLN A 40 -7.64 8.90 1.35
CA GLN A 40 -7.32 8.93 -0.08
C GLN A 40 -6.11 9.83 -0.36
N THR A 41 -6.01 10.97 0.34
CA THR A 41 -4.89 11.90 0.20
C THR A 41 -3.62 11.29 0.76
N HIS A 42 -3.70 10.64 1.92
CA HIS A 42 -2.58 9.97 2.56
C HIS A 42 -2.07 8.81 1.71
N LEU A 43 -2.96 7.92 1.24
CA LEU A 43 -2.59 6.84 0.32
C LEU A 43 -2.01 7.38 -0.99
N GLY A 44 -2.62 8.44 -1.55
CA GLY A 44 -2.14 9.10 -2.76
C GLY A 44 -0.72 9.63 -2.61
N GLN A 45 -0.44 10.32 -1.50
CA GLN A 45 0.89 10.81 -1.19
C GLN A 45 1.88 9.65 -0.97
N LEU A 46 1.48 8.63 -0.22
CA LEU A 46 2.31 7.48 0.07
C LEU A 46 2.71 6.71 -1.21
N LEU A 47 1.80 6.58 -2.17
CA LEU A 47 2.08 5.99 -3.48
C LEU A 47 3.04 6.83 -4.32
N VAL A 48 2.88 8.16 -4.31
CA VAL A 48 3.81 9.07 -4.99
C VAL A 48 5.20 8.99 -4.35
N ASP A 49 5.28 8.99 -3.03
CA ASP A 49 6.54 8.92 -2.31
C ASP A 49 7.23 7.57 -2.49
N ALA A 50 6.47 6.47 -2.51
CA ALA A 50 6.99 5.12 -2.75
C ALA A 50 7.50 4.93 -4.19
N SER A 51 6.96 5.69 -5.16
CA SER A 51 7.29 5.51 -6.59
C SER A 51 8.77 5.74 -6.94
N ASP A 52 9.47 6.59 -6.18
CA ASP A 52 10.91 6.84 -6.37
C ASP A 52 11.81 6.03 -5.42
N HIS A 53 11.22 5.04 -4.74
CA HIS A 53 11.81 4.33 -3.60
C HIS A 53 11.96 5.22 -2.36
N GLY A 54 11.05 6.16 -2.10
CA GLY A 54 11.10 7.02 -0.92
C GLY A 54 12.35 7.91 -0.82
N ARG A 55 13.15 8.03 -1.88
CA ARG A 55 14.35 8.88 -1.95
C ARG A 55 13.99 10.36 -1.90
N SER A 56 12.93 10.76 -2.60
CA SER A 56 12.46 12.15 -2.60
C SER A 56 11.82 12.56 -1.28
N ALA A 57 11.05 11.65 -0.67
CA ALA A 57 10.33 11.93 0.57
C ALA A 57 11.17 11.71 1.84
N GLN A 58 12.27 10.95 1.76
CA GLN A 58 13.03 10.45 2.92
C GLN A 58 12.14 9.80 3.99
N SER A 59 11.00 9.24 3.58
CA SER A 59 10.00 8.67 4.47
C SER A 59 10.25 7.18 4.64
N TYR A 60 10.49 6.77 5.89
CA TYR A 60 10.59 5.36 6.27
C TYR A 60 9.31 4.59 5.93
N GLU A 61 8.16 5.24 6.08
CA GLU A 61 6.85 4.69 5.74
C GLU A 61 6.75 4.41 4.23
N ALA A 62 7.17 5.37 3.39
CA ALA A 62 7.17 5.20 1.93
C ALA A 62 8.16 4.12 1.45
N LEU A 63 9.33 4.02 2.09
CA LEU A 63 10.30 2.96 1.83
C LEU A 63 9.73 1.58 2.15
N MET A 64 9.06 1.46 3.28
CA MET A 64 8.46 0.21 3.71
C MET A 64 7.27 -0.15 2.82
N PHE A 65 6.43 0.81 2.48
CA PHE A 65 5.33 0.62 1.55
C PHE A 65 5.82 0.18 0.15
N ASP A 66 6.86 0.84 -0.40
CA ASP A 66 7.52 0.41 -1.65
C ASP A 66 8.00 -1.04 -1.57
N SER A 67 8.62 -1.43 -0.45
CA SER A 67 9.13 -2.78 -0.27
C SER A 67 8.05 -3.87 -0.28
N LEU A 68 6.84 -3.53 0.19
CA LEU A 68 5.69 -4.43 0.26
C LEU A 68 4.92 -4.52 -1.06
N LEU A 69 5.04 -3.50 -1.92
CA LEU A 69 4.35 -3.43 -3.21
C LEU A 69 5.22 -3.90 -4.39
N ARG A 70 6.38 -4.49 -4.09
CA ARG A 70 7.25 -5.10 -5.09
C ARG A 70 6.98 -6.59 -5.19
N THR A 71 7.03 -7.07 -6.43
CA THR A 71 7.06 -8.50 -6.71
C THR A 71 8.31 -9.16 -6.10
N ARG A 72 8.32 -10.49 -6.06
CA ARG A 72 9.49 -11.27 -5.61
C ARG A 72 10.75 -11.01 -6.44
N THR A 73 10.62 -10.51 -7.67
CA THR A 73 11.74 -10.10 -8.53
C THR A 73 12.18 -8.65 -8.30
N GLY A 74 11.53 -7.93 -7.39
CA GLY A 74 11.81 -6.52 -7.09
C GLY A 74 11.15 -5.53 -8.03
N GLU A 75 10.35 -5.99 -9.00
CA GLU A 75 9.63 -5.13 -9.92
C GLU A 75 8.37 -4.54 -9.27
N PRO A 76 8.02 -3.28 -9.53
CA PRO A 76 6.79 -2.68 -9.03
C PRO A 76 5.56 -3.38 -9.62
N LEU A 77 4.53 -3.61 -8.82
CA LEU A 77 3.28 -4.26 -9.26
C LEU A 77 2.52 -3.45 -10.32
N LEU A 78 2.65 -2.12 -10.27
CA LEU A 78 2.02 -1.16 -11.17
C LEU A 78 2.70 0.22 -11.07
N ASP A 79 2.27 1.15 -11.91
CA ASP A 79 2.74 2.54 -11.90
C ASP A 79 2.16 3.28 -10.67
N LEU A 80 2.90 3.20 -9.55
CA LEU A 80 2.50 3.78 -8.26
C LEU A 80 2.40 5.31 -8.34
N GLU A 81 3.28 5.97 -9.09
CA GLU A 81 3.27 7.43 -9.24
C GLU A 81 1.98 7.88 -9.91
N LYS A 82 1.61 7.22 -11.01
CA LYS A 82 0.39 7.53 -11.74
C LYS A 82 -0.84 7.31 -10.88
N LEU A 83 -0.94 6.17 -10.20
CA LEU A 83 -2.08 5.88 -9.32
C LEU A 83 -2.15 6.90 -8.17
N GLY A 84 -1.04 7.19 -7.50
CA GLY A 84 -0.99 8.16 -6.41
C GLY A 84 -1.44 9.56 -6.83
N ARG A 85 -0.95 10.06 -7.98
CA ARG A 85 -1.41 11.34 -8.56
C ARG A 85 -2.90 11.32 -8.90
N ARG A 86 -3.45 10.20 -9.36
CA ARG A 86 -4.88 10.05 -9.63
C ARG A 86 -5.71 10.12 -8.37
N LEU A 87 -5.29 9.44 -7.29
CA LEU A 87 -5.94 9.54 -5.98
C LEU A 87 -5.95 10.98 -5.45
N LEU A 88 -4.87 11.74 -5.66
CA LEU A 88 -4.77 13.14 -5.24
C LEU A 88 -5.60 14.09 -6.11
N ALA A 89 -5.80 13.78 -7.39
CA ALA A 89 -6.48 14.65 -8.35
C ALA A 89 -8.01 14.64 -8.26
N GLY A 90 -8.62 13.68 -7.56
CA GLY A 90 -10.06 13.62 -7.34
C GLY A 90 -10.69 12.34 -7.90
N PRO A 91 -11.72 12.43 -8.77
CA PRO A 91 -12.58 11.30 -9.10
C PRO A 91 -11.80 10.12 -9.66
N ILE A 92 -11.96 8.99 -8.98
CA ILE A 92 -11.32 7.71 -9.26
C ILE A 92 -12.23 6.92 -10.21
N ASP A 93 -11.68 6.44 -11.31
CA ASP A 93 -12.44 5.63 -12.27
C ASP A 93 -12.33 4.11 -11.98
N ALA A 94 -13.06 3.31 -12.75
CA ALA A 94 -13.08 1.86 -12.58
C ALA A 94 -11.72 1.18 -12.90
N SER A 95 -10.81 1.86 -13.60
CA SER A 95 -9.45 1.38 -13.82
C SER A 95 -8.58 1.65 -12.60
N ASP A 96 -8.66 2.85 -12.05
CA ASP A 96 -7.95 3.23 -10.82
C ASP A 96 -8.40 2.35 -9.63
N GLN A 97 -9.70 2.09 -9.50
CA GLN A 97 -10.23 1.17 -8.48
C GLN A 97 -9.67 -0.25 -8.65
N ARG A 98 -9.58 -0.75 -9.88
CA ARG A 98 -8.97 -2.08 -10.14
C ARG A 98 -7.50 -2.11 -9.75
N GLN A 99 -6.76 -1.02 -9.94
CA GLN A 99 -5.37 -0.95 -9.50
C GLN A 99 -5.25 -0.98 -7.97
N LEU A 100 -6.14 -0.27 -7.25
CA LEU A 100 -6.22 -0.38 -5.79
C LEU A 100 -6.51 -1.81 -5.32
N GLU A 101 -7.43 -2.50 -5.98
CA GLU A 101 -7.75 -3.90 -5.68
C GLU A 101 -6.56 -4.86 -5.92
N ILE A 102 -5.75 -4.59 -6.95
CA ILE A 102 -4.49 -5.33 -7.19
C ILE A 102 -3.50 -5.09 -6.04
N LEU A 103 -3.36 -3.85 -5.56
CA LEU A 103 -2.49 -3.54 -4.41
C LEU A 103 -2.98 -4.24 -3.14
N ALA A 104 -4.28 -4.20 -2.86
CA ALA A 104 -4.87 -4.89 -1.72
C ALA A 104 -4.59 -6.39 -1.76
N ALA A 105 -4.76 -7.03 -2.93
CA ALA A 105 -4.43 -8.44 -3.11
C ALA A 105 -2.93 -8.75 -2.90
N GLY A 106 -2.04 -7.85 -3.34
CA GLY A 106 -0.60 -7.95 -3.11
C GLY A 106 -0.25 -7.91 -1.62
N LEU A 107 -0.81 -6.96 -0.88
CA LEU A 107 -0.60 -6.86 0.57
C LEU A 107 -1.17 -8.05 1.34
N GLU A 108 -2.33 -8.58 0.93
CA GLU A 108 -2.92 -9.77 1.55
C GLU A 108 -2.03 -11.00 1.38
N GLN A 109 -1.38 -11.13 0.21
CA GLN A 109 -0.42 -12.20 -0.03
C GLN A 109 0.81 -12.04 0.89
N GLU A 110 1.36 -10.82 1.02
CA GLU A 110 2.50 -10.59 1.91
C GLU A 110 2.12 -10.82 3.38
N ARG A 111 0.91 -10.41 3.80
CA ARG A 111 0.36 -10.71 5.13
C ARG A 111 0.34 -12.20 5.41
N THR A 112 -0.14 -12.99 4.44
CA THR A 112 -0.18 -14.45 4.52
C THR A 112 1.22 -15.05 4.60
N ASP A 113 2.15 -14.57 3.77
CA ASP A 113 3.54 -15.04 3.75
C ASP A 113 4.27 -14.72 5.08
N VAL A 114 4.09 -13.52 5.64
CA VAL A 114 4.64 -13.12 6.95
C VAL A 114 4.03 -13.95 8.08
N ALA A 115 2.71 -14.14 8.10
CA ALA A 115 2.03 -14.95 9.10
C ALA A 115 2.51 -16.41 9.10
N ASN A 116 2.73 -16.99 7.91
CA ASN A 116 3.27 -18.34 7.77
C ASN A 116 4.71 -18.44 8.31
N ARG A 117 5.56 -17.44 8.02
CA ARG A 117 6.93 -17.38 8.57
C ARG A 117 6.95 -17.25 10.09
N LEU A 118 6.03 -16.46 10.67
CA LEU A 118 5.89 -16.32 12.13
C LEU A 118 5.46 -17.64 12.78
N ARG A 119 4.53 -18.38 12.17
CA ARG A 119 4.10 -19.70 12.67
C ARG A 119 5.20 -20.75 12.59
N ALA A 120 6.01 -20.76 11.53
CA ALA A 120 7.08 -21.73 11.33
C ALA A 120 8.27 -21.56 12.30
N ARG A 121 8.39 -20.41 12.96
CA ARG A 121 9.45 -20.10 13.94
C ARG A 121 9.01 -20.29 15.40
N ARG A 122 7.76 -20.71 15.61
CA ARG A 122 7.16 -20.96 16.93
C ARG A 122 7.24 -22.44 17.28
#